data_AF-A0A6S7DUX3-F1
#
_entry.id   AF-A0A6S7DUX3-F1
#
_cell.length_a   1.000
_cell.length_b   1.000
_cell.length_c   1.000
_cell.angle_alpha   90.00
_cell.angle_beta   90.00
_cell.angle_gamma   90.00
#
_symmetry.space_group_name_H-M   'P 1'
#
loop_
_entity.id
_entity.type
_entity.pdbx_description
1 polymer ?
#
loop_
_entity_poly.entity_id
_entity_poly.type
_entity_poly.pdbx_seq_one_letter_code
_entity_poly.pdbx_strand_id
1 'polypeptide(L)' 'MEKVSIKNLNGQDITLAAVIHFPAGFDAGAKYPAIVVSHPGGGVFPNGRENTVQDARVLK' A
#
# COMPACT_ATOMS: atom_id res chain seq x y z
N MET A 1 4.78 -6.63 7.97
CA MET A 1 3.59 -6.10 7.28
C MET A 1 3.26 -4.80 7.96
N GLU A 2 3.27 -3.70 7.22
CA GLU A 2 3.01 -2.36 7.75
C GLU A 2 1.77 -1.79 7.07
N LYS A 3 0.91 -1.11 7.84
CA LYS A 3 -0.27 -0.41 7.30
C LYS A 3 0.04 1.08 7.23
N VAL A 4 -0.23 1.69 6.09
CA VAL A 4 0.02 3.11 5.87
C VAL A 4 -1.21 3.76 5.25
N SER A 5 -1.43 5.03 5.60
CA SER A 5 -2.44 5.87 4.97
C SER A 5 -1.72 6.95 4.15
N ILE A 6 -2.02 7.01 2.86
CA ILE A 6 -1.35 7.87 1.88
C ILE A 6 -2.36 8.89 1.36
N LYS A 7 -2.06 10.19 1.46
CA LYS A 7 -2.89 11.19 0.81
C LYS A 7 -2.77 11.05 -0.71
N ASN A 8 -3.88 10.76 -1.39
CA ASN A 8 -3.90 10.69 -2.83
C ASN A 8 -3.88 12.12 -3.41
N LEU A 9 -2.97 12.37 -4.35
CA LEU A 9 -2.75 13.69 -4.95
C LEU A 9 -3.48 13.88 -6.29
N ASN A 10 -4.34 12.93 -6.70
CA ASN A 10 -5.13 12.99 -7.94
C ASN A 10 -6.36 13.93 -7.85
N GLY A 11 -6.32 14.94 -6.97
CA GLY A 11 -7.32 16.02 -6.89
C GLY A 11 -8.67 15.67 -6.27
N GLN A 12 -8.84 14.48 -5.70
CA GLN A 12 -10.12 14.00 -5.14
C GLN A 12 -10.18 14.01 -3.60
N ASP A 13 -9.13 14.50 -2.93
CA ASP A 13 -8.95 14.49 -1.46
C ASP A 13 -9.21 13.10 -0.82
N ILE A 14 -8.91 12.04 -1.56
CA ILE A 14 -9.05 10.66 -1.10
C ILE A 14 -7.79 10.26 -0.32
N THR A 15 -7.98 9.58 0.81
CA THR A 15 -6.88 8.89 1.50
C THR A 15 -6.87 7.42 1.08
N LEU A 16 -5.72 6.96 0.61
CA LEU A 16 -5.45 5.59 0.21
C LEU A 16 -4.97 4.79 1.42
N ALA A 17 -5.60 3.66 1.70
CA ALA A 17 -5.05 2.67 2.62
C ALA A 17 -4.12 1.73 1.85
N ALA A 18 -2.96 1.43 2.42
CA ALA A 18 -2.06 0.45 1.82
C ALA A 18 -1.39 -0.43 2.85
N VAL A 19 -0.99 -1.62 2.39
CA VAL A 19 -0.16 -2.55 3.16
C VAL A 19 1.17 -2.75 2.47
N ILE A 20 2.25 -2.65 3.23
CA ILE A 20 3.61 -2.92 2.76
C ILE A 20 4.13 -4.24 3.32
N HIS A 21 4.55 -5.12 2.42
CA HIS A 21 5.21 -6.39 2.72
C HIS A 21 6.71 -6.29 2.46
N PHE A 22 7.49 -6.41 3.53
CA PHE A 22 8.94 -6.43 3.46
C PHE A 22 9.48 -7.86 3.40
N PRO A 23 10.56 -8.13 2.62
CA PRO A 23 11.24 -9.40 2.63
C PRO A 23 12.01 -9.60 3.95
N ALA A 24 12.40 -10.85 4.22
CA ALA A 24 13.23 -11.15 5.39
C ALA A 24 14.60 -10.44 5.29
N GLY A 25 14.99 -9.75 6.36
CA GLY A 25 16.24 -8.97 6.41
C GLY A 25 16.18 -7.65 5.62
N PHE A 26 14.99 -7.08 5.43
CA PHE A 26 14.82 -5.76 4.84
C PHE A 26 15.61 -4.69 5.63
N ASP A 27 16.35 -3.86 4.90
CA ASP A 27 17.09 -2.70 5.41
C ASP A 27 16.50 -1.41 4.84
N ALA A 28 15.97 -0.54 5.69
CA ALA A 28 15.39 0.73 5.25
C ALA A 28 16.41 1.70 4.61
N GLY A 29 17.72 1.49 4.81
CA GLY A 29 18.79 2.26 4.18
C GLY A 29 19.13 1.83 2.75
N ALA A 30 18.62 0.68 2.29
CA ALA A 30 18.90 0.12 0.97
C ALA A 30 17.76 0.35 -0.03
N LYS A 31 18.09 0.30 -1.32
CA LYS A 31 17.11 0.40 -2.41
C LYS A 31 16.69 -0.98 -2.88
N TYR A 32 15.39 -1.18 -3.01
CA TYR A 32 14.81 -2.44 -3.46
C TYR A 32 13.78 -2.19 -4.57
N PRO A 33 13.63 -3.11 -5.53
CA PRO A 33 12.47 -3.09 -6.41
C PRO A 33 11.20 -3.35 -5.61
N ALA A 34 10.09 -2.74 -6.02
CA ALA A 34 8.79 -2.92 -5.40
C ALA A 34 7.74 -3.28 -6.46
N ILE A 35 6.83 -4.17 -6.09
CA ILE A 35 5.63 -4.49 -6.88
C ILE A 35 4.45 -3.79 -6.21
N VAL A 36 3.70 -3.03 -7.01
CA VAL A 36 2.39 -2.48 -6.61
C VAL A 36 1.32 -3.42 -7.15
N VAL A 37 0.45 -3.88 -6.26
CA VAL A 37 -0.63 -4.81 -6.57
C VAL A 37 -1.96 -4.07 -6.38
N SER A 38 -2.74 -4.04 -7.47
CA SER A 38 -4.14 -3.62 -7.41
C SER A 38 -4.99 -4.82 -7.02
N HIS A 39 -5.76 -4.67 -5.95
CA HIS A 39 -6.74 -5.65 -5.51
C HIS A 39 -7.79 -5.94 -6.63
N PRO A 40 -8.28 -7.19 -6.80
CA PRO A 40 -9.33 -7.54 -7.78
C PRO A 40 -10.65 -6.81 -7.52
N GLY A 41 -11.27 -6.14 -8.50
CA GLY A 41 -12.43 -5.26 -8.26
C GLY A 41 -13.53 -5.84 -7.34
N GLY A 42 -13.78 -5.18 -6.19
CA GLY A 42 -14.93 -5.46 -5.31
C GLY A 42 -14.67 -5.48 -3.80
N GLY A 43 -13.43 -5.57 -3.31
CA GLY A 43 -13.14 -5.71 -1.88
C GLY A 43 -12.47 -4.47 -1.27
N VAL A 44 -13.23 -3.76 -0.45
CA VAL A 44 -12.75 -2.66 0.40
C VAL A 44 -12.20 -3.21 1.72
N PHE A 45 -11.29 -2.48 2.37
CA PHE A 45 -10.92 -2.75 3.76
C PHE A 45 -12.10 -2.36 4.68
N PRO A 46 -12.48 -3.13 5.73
CA PRO A 46 -13.84 -3.07 6.30
C PRO A 46 -14.17 -1.85 7.19
N ASN A 47 -13.33 -0.83 7.29
CA ASN A 47 -13.43 0.17 8.37
C ASN A 47 -13.53 1.63 7.86
N GLY A 48 -14.40 1.88 6.89
CA GLY A 48 -15.27 3.08 6.89
C GLY A 48 -14.69 4.48 6.62
N ARG A 49 -13.42 4.66 6.25
CA ARG A 49 -12.88 5.98 5.84
C ARG A 49 -11.86 5.97 4.68
N GLU A 50 -11.58 4.81 4.10
CA GLU A 50 -10.48 4.63 3.15
C GLU A 50 -11.01 3.97 1.87
N ASN A 51 -11.07 4.75 0.79
CA ASN A 51 -11.87 4.42 -0.40
C ASN A 51 -11.06 3.72 -1.51
N THR A 52 -9.80 3.35 -1.25
CA THR A 52 -8.98 2.58 -2.18
C THR A 52 -7.96 1.78 -1.36
N VAL A 53 -7.68 0.53 -1.75
CA VAL A 53 -6.69 -0.35 -1.11
C VAL A 53 -5.62 -0.69 -2.14
N GLN A 54 -4.36 -0.47 -1.79
CA GLN A 54 -3.20 -0.90 -2.58
C GLN A 54 -2.27 -1.75 -1.73
N ASP A 55 -1.72 -2.81 -2.32
CA ASP A 55 -0.72 -3.64 -1.67
C ASP A 55 0.64 -3.40 -2.33
N ALA A 56 1.69 -3.23 -1.53
CA ALA A 56 3.06 -3.09 -2.03
C ALA A 56 3.94 -4.21 -1.46
N ARG A 57 4.71 -4.85 -2.33
CA ARG A 57 5.67 -5.89 -1.93
C ARG A 57 7.07 -5.51 -2.35
N VAL A 58 7.97 -5.42 -1.38
CA VAL A 58 9.39 -5.16 -1.62
C VAL A 58 10.08 -6.48 -2.00
N LEU A 59 10.86 -6.45 -3.08
CA LEU A 59 11.63 -7.59 -3.58
C LEU A 59 13.06 -7.55 -3.04
N LYS A 60 13.72 -8.72 -2.97
CA LYS A 60 15.12 -8.85 -2.57
C LYS A 60 16.04 -8.77 -3.79
#